data_AF-Q1N5J4-F1
#
_entry.id   AF-Q1N5J4-F1
#
_cell.length_a   1.000
_cell.length_b   1.000
_cell.length_c   1.000
_cell.angle_alpha   90.00
_cell.angle_beta   90.00
_cell.angle_gamma   90.00
#
_symmetry.space_group_name_H-M   'P 1'
#
loop_
_entity.id
_entity.type
_entity.pdbx_description
1 polymer ?
#
loop_
_entity_poly.entity_id
_entity_poly.type
_entity_poly.pdbx_seq_one_letter_code
_entity_poly.pdbx_strand_id
1 'polypeptide(L)'
;MGNKNVSACLTPNATVNYIYGKEDKVEIKLNSPVFSSTFCPGGGMSRLRFQNGDYSYVLYDVMCNSRQVGDGQWSKSEYSGLLVLNRDKVIAQKYCTGFEDDILGINSGILPKEVQREEFNYDLP
;
A
#
# COMPACT_ATOMS: atom_id res chain seq x y z
N MET A 1 -0.68 13.83 -24.47
CA MET A 1 -1.11 13.86 -23.06
C MET A 1 -0.11 13.04 -22.26
N GLY A 2 0.56 13.65 -21.28
CA GLY A 2 1.71 13.04 -20.60
C GLY A 2 1.31 12.20 -19.39
N ASN A 3 2.08 11.15 -19.13
CA ASN A 3 2.02 10.37 -17.90
C ASN A 3 2.37 11.27 -16.71
N LYS A 4 1.60 11.17 -15.62
CA LYS A 4 1.90 11.83 -14.34
C LYS A 4 2.25 10.74 -13.33
N ASN A 5 3.42 10.84 -12.71
CA ASN A 5 3.88 9.87 -11.73
C ASN A 5 3.33 10.26 -10.35
N VAL A 6 3.03 9.26 -9.53
CA VAL A 6 2.71 9.46 -8.11
C VAL A 6 3.76 8.66 -7.35
N SER A 7 4.49 9.32 -6.46
CA SER A 7 5.39 8.64 -5.51
C SER A 7 4.84 8.83 -4.11
N ALA A 8 4.83 7.77 -3.32
CA ALA A 8 4.43 7.80 -1.92
C ALA A 8 5.63 7.41 -1.06
N CYS A 9 6.07 8.31 -0.18
CA CYS A 9 7.19 8.05 0.72
C CYS A 9 6.70 8.13 2.17
N LEU A 10 6.85 7.02 2.91
CA LEU A 10 6.68 7.01 4.35
C LEU A 10 7.88 7.70 5.00
N THR A 11 7.61 8.73 5.81
CA THR A 11 8.63 9.41 6.61
C THR A 11 8.81 8.71 7.96
N PRO A 12 9.90 9.00 8.71
CA PRO A 12 10.12 8.44 10.04
C PRO A 12 8.97 8.69 11.04
N ASN A 13 8.14 9.70 10.81
CA ASN A 13 7.01 10.06 11.67
C ASN A 13 5.67 9.43 11.21
N ALA A 14 5.72 8.43 10.33
CA ALA A 14 4.55 7.82 9.67
C ALA A 14 3.65 8.78 8.86
N THR A 15 4.13 9.98 8.55
CA THR A 15 3.54 10.81 7.50
C THR A 15 3.88 10.21 6.15
N VAL A 16 2.89 10.07 5.27
CA VAL A 16 3.12 9.75 3.85
C VAL A 16 3.01 11.02 3.04
N ASN A 17 4.07 11.30 2.28
CA ASN A 17 4.07 12.38 1.30
C ASN A 17 3.77 11.81 -0.08
N TYR A 18 2.77 12.37 -0.75
CA TYR A 18 2.47 12.10 -2.15
C TYR A 18 3.05 13.22 -3.02
N ILE A 19 3.96 12.83 -3.90
CA ILE A 19 4.56 13.69 -4.92
C ILE A 19 3.89 13.35 -6.25
N TYR A 20 3.43 14.36 -6.99
CA TYR A 20 2.70 14.15 -8.23
C TYR A 20 3.31 14.92 -9.41
N GLY A 21 3.45 14.25 -10.55
CA GLY A 21 3.93 14.85 -11.79
C GLY A 21 5.36 14.46 -12.13
N LYS A 22 6.16 15.43 -12.59
CA LYS A 22 7.58 15.26 -12.97
C LYS A 22 8.53 16.05 -12.08
N GLU A 23 7.99 16.84 -11.15
CA GLU A 23 8.76 17.72 -10.27
C GLU A 23 8.65 17.21 -8.83
N ASP A 24 9.66 17.46 -8.00
CA ASP A 24 9.75 17.06 -6.59
C ASP A 24 8.77 17.83 -5.67
N LYS A 25 7.61 18.22 -6.19
CA LYS A 25 6.59 18.97 -5.46
C LYS A 25 5.67 18.02 -4.70
N VAL A 26 5.68 18.14 -3.38
CA VAL A 26 4.70 17.47 -2.52
C VAL A 26 3.34 18.10 -2.73
N GLU A 27 2.39 17.34 -3.27
CA GLU A 27 1.01 17.81 -3.49
C GLU A 27 0.11 17.52 -2.30
N ILE A 28 0.28 16.36 -1.66
CA ILE A 28 -0.56 15.93 -0.54
C ILE A 28 0.33 15.34 0.56
N LYS A 29 0.11 15.78 1.79
CA LYS A 29 0.68 15.18 3.00
C LYS A 29 -0.43 14.49 3.77
N LEU A 30 -0.30 13.19 3.97
CA LEU A 30 -1.25 12.40 4.74
C LEU A 30 -0.62 11.98 6.06
N ASN A 31 -1.36 12.18 7.13
CA ASN A 31 -0.94 11.90 8.49
C ASN A 31 -1.89 10.88 9.13
N SER A 32 -1.49 10.35 10.29
CA SER A 32 -2.33 9.50 11.13
C SER A 32 -2.89 8.28 10.38
N PRO A 33 -2.03 7.44 9.78
CA PRO A 33 -2.51 6.21 9.16
C PRO A 33 -3.14 5.27 10.18
N VAL A 34 -4.02 4.43 9.66
CA VAL A 34 -4.46 3.21 10.33
C VAL A 34 -3.86 2.02 9.59
N PHE A 35 -3.18 1.15 10.33
CA PHE A 35 -2.53 -0.05 9.81
C PHE A 35 -3.47 -1.26 9.92
N SER A 36 -3.51 -2.08 8.88
CA SER A 36 -4.10 -3.42 8.94
C SER A 36 -3.26 -4.44 8.21
N SER A 37 -3.34 -5.70 8.64
CA SER A 37 -2.65 -6.81 7.99
C SER A 37 -3.42 -8.10 8.15
N THR A 38 -3.26 -9.01 7.19
CA THR A 38 -3.74 -10.38 7.30
C THR A 38 -2.69 -11.36 6.77
N PHE A 39 -2.82 -12.62 7.17
CA PHE A 39 -1.98 -13.70 6.69
C PHE A 39 -2.61 -14.38 5.49
N CYS A 40 -1.75 -14.80 4.56
CA CYS A 40 -2.12 -15.67 3.46
C CYS A 40 -1.06 -16.79 3.35
N PRO A 41 -1.37 -17.90 2.66
CA PRO A 41 -0.40 -18.98 2.49
C PRO A 41 0.93 -18.44 1.96
N GLY A 42 2.02 -18.72 2.68
CA GLY A 42 3.38 -18.30 2.30
C GLY A 42 3.68 -16.80 2.41
N GLY A 43 2.85 -16.01 3.09
CA GLY A 43 3.15 -14.60 3.36
C GLY A 43 2.01 -13.83 4.02
N GLY A 44 1.72 -12.64 3.49
CA GLY A 44 0.69 -11.76 4.05
C GLY A 44 0.34 -10.58 3.16
N MET A 45 -0.67 -9.86 3.63
CA MET A 45 -1.12 -8.60 3.05
C MET A 45 -1.05 -7.53 4.13
N SER A 46 -0.60 -6.34 3.78
CA SER A 46 -0.49 -5.22 4.70
C SER A 46 -1.01 -3.94 4.04
N ARG A 47 -1.61 -3.05 4.85
CA ARG A 47 -2.23 -1.82 4.40
C ARG A 47 -1.97 -0.68 5.38
N LEU A 48 -1.74 0.51 4.84
CA LEU A 48 -1.82 1.78 5.55
C LEU A 48 -2.94 2.61 4.91
N ARG A 49 -3.99 2.88 5.68
CA ARG A 49 -5.12 3.72 5.26
C ARG A 49 -4.98 5.12 5.83
N PHE A 50 -5.15 6.12 4.97
CA PHE A 50 -5.17 7.53 5.33
C PHE A 50 -6.49 8.14 4.92
N GLN A 51 -7.13 8.85 5.85
CA GLN A 51 -8.38 9.58 5.59
C GLN A 51 -8.07 11.04 5.24
N ASN A 52 -8.72 11.57 4.20
CA ASN A 52 -8.70 13.00 3.87
C ASN A 52 -10.09 13.44 3.39
N GLY A 53 -10.94 13.83 4.33
CA GLY A 53 -12.36 14.08 4.08
C GLY A 53 -13.06 12.83 3.57
N ASP A 54 -13.76 12.95 2.44
CA ASP A 54 -14.44 11.83 1.77
C ASP A 54 -13.49 10.85 1.08
N TYR A 55 -12.19 11.16 0.99
CA TYR A 55 -11.23 10.33 0.29
C TYR A 55 -10.45 9.41 1.25
N SER A 56 -10.25 8.17 0.82
CA SER A 56 -9.39 7.19 1.49
C SER A 56 -8.23 6.83 0.58
N TYR A 57 -7.01 6.91 1.10
CA TYR A 57 -5.79 6.53 0.39
C TYR A 57 -5.24 5.29 1.08
N VAL A 58 -5.18 4.19 0.36
CA VAL A 58 -4.73 2.90 0.88
C VAL A 58 -3.44 2.53 0.16
N LEU A 59 -2.32 2.63 0.87
CA LEU A 59 -1.09 1.97 0.46
C LEU A 59 -1.19 0.51 0.87
N TYR A 60 -0.87 -0.39 -0.06
CA TYR A 60 -1.02 -1.81 0.18
C TYR A 60 0.14 -2.59 -0.43
N ASP A 61 0.52 -3.65 0.26
CA ASP A 61 1.48 -4.65 -0.21
C ASP A 61 0.85 -6.03 -0.06
N VAL A 62 1.00 -6.86 -1.09
CA VAL A 62 0.54 -8.24 -1.13
C VAL A 62 1.72 -9.14 -1.49
N MET A 63 1.96 -10.13 -0.65
CA MET A 63 2.93 -11.20 -0.89
C MET A 63 2.30 -12.52 -0.44
N CYS A 64 1.68 -13.22 -1.38
CA CYS A 64 0.99 -14.49 -1.11
C CYS A 64 1.46 -15.57 -2.08
N ASN A 65 1.42 -16.84 -1.67
CA ASN A 65 1.48 -17.94 -2.62
C ASN A 65 0.29 -17.84 -3.58
N SER A 66 0.54 -18.08 -4.86
CA SER A 66 -0.51 -18.15 -5.88
C SER A 66 -0.68 -19.58 -6.39
N ARG A 67 -0.06 -19.92 -7.52
CA ARG A 67 -0.16 -21.24 -8.14
C ARG A 67 0.99 -22.15 -7.69
N GLN A 68 0.69 -23.42 -7.46
CA GLN A 68 1.73 -24.43 -7.30
C GLN A 68 2.45 -24.66 -8.64
N VAL A 69 3.77 -24.52 -8.64
CA VAL A 69 4.64 -24.65 -9.83
C VAL A 69 5.52 -25.90 -9.78
N GLY A 70 5.54 -26.60 -8.66
CA GLY A 70 6.26 -27.85 -8.45
C GLY A 70 5.89 -28.47 -7.11
N ASP A 71 6.48 -29.62 -6.80
CA ASP A 71 6.18 -30.30 -5.55
C ASP A 71 6.70 -29.49 -4.36
N GLY A 72 5.79 -29.02 -3.50
CA GLY A 72 6.10 -28.06 -2.44
C GLY A 72 6.52 -26.65 -2.90
N GLN A 73 6.50 -26.35 -4.21
CA GLN A 73 6.92 -25.07 -4.77
C GLN A 73 5.74 -24.25 -5.27
N TRP A 74 5.71 -22.97 -4.89
CA TRP A 74 4.63 -22.04 -5.20
C TRP A 74 5.18 -20.80 -5.88
N SER A 75 4.51 -20.33 -6.93
CA SER A 75 4.72 -18.97 -7.41
C SER A 75 4.17 -17.96 -6.39
N LYS A 76 4.70 -16.75 -6.42
CA LYS A 76 4.24 -15.65 -5.56
C LYS A 76 3.37 -14.69 -6.36
N SER A 77 2.30 -14.22 -5.72
CA SER A 77 1.60 -12.99 -6.07
C SER A 77 2.21 -11.88 -5.23
N GLU A 78 3.13 -11.14 -5.84
CA GLU A 78 3.82 -10.00 -5.26
C GLU A 78 3.42 -8.75 -6.04
N TYR A 79 2.69 -7.87 -5.37
CA TYR A 79 2.38 -6.56 -5.90
C TYR A 79 2.08 -5.60 -4.75
N SER A 80 2.36 -4.32 -4.99
CA SER A 80 1.97 -3.25 -4.11
C SER A 80 1.46 -2.07 -4.90
N GLY A 81 0.85 -1.13 -4.21
CA GLY A 81 0.30 0.01 -4.89
C GLY A 81 -0.41 0.99 -3.98
N LEU A 82 -1.06 1.91 -4.67
CA LEU A 82 -1.94 2.91 -4.11
C LEU A 82 -3.35 2.69 -4.65
N LEU A 83 -4.30 2.55 -3.74
CA LEU A 83 -5.72 2.58 -4.00
C LEU A 83 -6.29 3.89 -3.44
N VAL A 84 -7.02 4.64 -4.25
CA VAL A 84 -7.72 5.86 -3.84
C VAL A 84 -9.21 5.62 -3.98
N LEU A 85 -9.92 5.79 -2.88
CA LEU A 85 -11.38 5.73 -2.81
C LEU A 85 -11.96 7.12 -2.57
N ASN A 86 -13.14 7.38 -3.14
CA ASN A 86 -14.04 8.42 -2.67
C ASN A 86 -15.23 7.71 -2.02
N ARG A 87 -15.34 7.83 -0.70
CA ARG A 87 -16.16 6.99 0.16
C ARG A 87 -15.80 5.53 -0.09
N ASP A 88 -16.69 4.76 -0.69
CA ASP A 88 -16.49 3.33 -0.96
C ASP A 88 -16.17 3.04 -2.43
N LYS A 89 -16.12 4.07 -3.28
CA LYS A 89 -15.88 3.92 -4.71
C LYS A 89 -14.39 4.08 -5.02
N VAL A 90 -13.80 3.06 -5.65
CA VAL A 90 -12.46 3.17 -6.25
C VAL A 90 -12.46 4.21 -7.37
N ILE A 91 -11.62 5.23 -7.23
CA ILE A 91 -11.45 6.28 -8.25
C ILE A 91 -10.07 6.25 -8.90
N ALA A 92 -9.09 5.62 -8.24
CA ALA A 92 -7.79 5.35 -8.82
C ALA A 92 -7.17 4.10 -8.18
N GLN A 93 -6.53 3.28 -9.00
CA GLN A 93 -5.67 2.20 -8.55
C GLN A 93 -4.39 2.26 -9.38
N LYS A 94 -3.25 2.27 -8.70
CA LYS A 94 -1.93 2.27 -9.32
C LYS A 94 -1.09 1.20 -8.65
N TYR A 95 -0.63 0.25 -9.44
CA TYR A 95 0.40 -0.68 -9.02
C TYR A 95 1.74 0.06 -9.06
N CYS A 96 2.52 -0.13 -8.01
CA CYS A 96 3.92 0.20 -8.04
C CYS A 96 4.61 -0.74 -9.04
N THR A 97 5.48 -0.21 -9.88
CA THR A 97 6.22 -0.96 -10.90
C THR A 97 7.70 -0.72 -10.70
N GLY A 98 8.55 -1.72 -10.94
CA GLY A 98 10.01 -1.57 -10.83
C GLY A 98 10.58 -1.95 -9.46
N PHE A 99 10.07 -3.03 -8.86
CA PHE A 99 10.75 -3.72 -7.77
C PHE A 99 11.99 -4.42 -8.34
N GLU A 100 13.14 -3.75 -8.30
CA GLU A 100 14.43 -4.43 -8.50
C GLU A 100 14.75 -5.34 -7.32
N ASP A 101 14.28 -4.96 -6.12
CA ASP A 101 14.31 -5.73 -4.89
C ASP A 101 12.87 -6.16 -4.53
N ASP A 102 12.70 -7.43 -4.15
CA ASP A 102 11.41 -8.07 -3.81
C ASP A 102 10.49 -7.21 -2.91
N ILE A 103 9.17 -7.38 -3.01
CA ILE A 103 8.22 -6.67 -2.15
C ILE A 103 8.25 -7.25 -0.74
N LEU A 104 8.91 -6.55 0.19
CA LEU A 104 9.07 -6.99 1.59
C LEU A 104 7.87 -6.67 2.49
N GLY A 105 6.81 -6.03 1.96
CA GLY A 105 5.65 -5.60 2.72
C GLY A 105 5.89 -4.36 3.59
N ILE A 106 4.82 -3.78 4.13
CA ILE A 106 4.93 -2.68 5.09
C ILE A 106 5.55 -3.23 6.37
N ASN A 107 6.77 -2.79 6.69
CA ASN A 107 7.46 -3.19 7.90
C ASN A 107 6.75 -2.61 9.13
N SER A 108 5.83 -3.40 9.69
CA SER A 108 5.04 -3.00 10.85
C SER A 108 5.84 -2.85 12.14
N GLY A 109 7.08 -3.37 12.19
CA GLY A 109 7.98 -3.25 13.34
C GLY A 109 8.67 -1.90 13.45
N ILE A 110 8.75 -1.13 12.35
CA ILE A 110 9.30 0.24 12.34
C ILE A 110 8.20 1.31 12.36
N LEU A 111 6.91 0.92 12.34
CA LEU A 111 5.83 1.88 12.46
C LEU A 111 5.85 2.53 13.85
N PRO A 112 5.71 3.87 13.94
CA PRO A 112 5.53 4.57 15.20
C PRO A 112 4.39 3.97 16.01
N LYS A 113 4.51 4.01 17.34
CA LYS A 113 3.53 3.39 18.25
C LYS A 113 2.17 4.07 18.21
N GLU A 114 2.13 5.30 17.72
CA GLU A 114 0.94 6.13 17.56
C GLU A 114 0.09 5.72 16.36
N VAL A 115 0.62 4.89 15.45
CA VAL A 115 -0.12 4.34 14.33
C VAL A 115 -1.17 3.36 14.86
N GLN A 116 -2.44 3.71 14.67
CA GLN A 116 -3.56 2.87 15.09
C GLN A 116 -3.63 1.60 14.24
N ARG A 117 -4.26 0.56 14.79
CA ARG A 117 -4.47 -0.71 14.10
C ARG A 117 -5.95 -0.98 13.94
N GLU A 118 -6.33 -1.48 12.76
CA GLU A 118 -7.69 -1.93 12.46
C GLU A 118 -7.69 -3.39 11.99
N GLU A 119 -8.85 -4.03 12.08
CA GLU A 119 -9.07 -5.33 11.46
C GLU A 119 -8.94 -5.24 9.94
N PHE A 120 -8.41 -6.30 9.33
CA PHE A 120 -8.23 -6.32 7.88
C PHE A 120 -9.58 -6.42 7.17
N ASN A 121 -9.91 -5.41 6.36
CA ASN A 121 -11.15 -5.41 5.59
C ASN A 121 -10.96 -6.14 4.24
N TYR A 122 -11.58 -7.31 4.07
CA TYR A 122 -11.54 -8.11 2.84
C TYR A 122 -12.42 -7.56 1.71
N ASP A 123 -13.33 -6.63 2.00
CA ASP A 123 -14.21 -6.00 1.00
C ASP A 123 -13.52 -4.86 0.25
N LEU A 124 -12.37 -4.38 0.77
CA LEU A 124 -11.51 -3.46 0.02
C LEU A 124 -10.74 -4.23 -1.06
N PRO A 125 -10.78 -3.77 -2.32
CA PRO A 125 -10.11 -4.43 -3.44
C PRO A 125 -8.58 -4.44 -3.36
#